data_AF-A0A822BG15-F1
#
_entry.id   AF-A0A822BG15-F1
#
_cell.length_a   1.000
_cell.length_b   1.000
_cell.length_c   1.000
_cell.angle_alpha   90.00
_cell.angle_beta   90.00
_cell.angle_gamma   90.00
#
_symmetry.space_group_name_H-M   'P 1'
#
loop_
_entity.id
_entity.type
_entity.pdbx_description
1 polymer ?
#
loop_
_entity_poly.entity_id
_entity_poly.type
_entity_poly.pdbx_seq_one_letter_code
_entity_poly.pdbx_strand_id
1 'polypeptide(L)'
;MFKGLVSNKMPEKVLDLFLQMNIQPDHIIQTILFTACAQVANARTKDIGRKLLQQMPQHFHKNNILLTSALNMLMKFGDIENAEKLFQTMKNKDVITICGQ
;
A
#
# COMPACT_ATOMS: atom_id res chain seq x y z
N MET A 1 -12.21 12.05 -7.29
CA MET A 1 -11.80 12.98 -6.22
C MET A 1 -10.32 12.85 -5.83
N PHE A 2 -9.76 11.65 -5.65
CA PHE A 2 -8.31 11.48 -5.35
C PHE A 2 -7.35 11.66 -6.54
N LYS A 3 -7.78 11.36 -7.78
CA LYS A 3 -6.90 11.42 -8.97
C LYS A 3 -6.30 12.82 -9.23
N GLY A 4 -7.01 13.88 -8.84
CA GLY A 4 -6.51 15.27 -8.95
C GLY A 4 -5.59 15.71 -7.82
N LEU A 5 -5.60 15.03 -6.66
CA LEU A 5 -4.69 15.31 -5.54
C LEU A 5 -3.29 14.73 -5.79
N VAL A 6 -3.21 13.61 -6.49
CA VAL A 6 -1.93 12.99 -6.91
C VAL A 6 -1.17 13.91 -7.87
N SER A 7 -1.86 14.71 -8.69
CA SER A 7 -1.24 15.68 -9.60
C SER A 7 -0.67 16.92 -8.91
N ASN A 8 -0.97 17.16 -7.63
CA ASN A 8 -0.64 18.43 -6.97
C ASN A 8 0.22 18.29 -5.69
N LYS A 9 1.11 17.29 -5.65
CA LYS A 9 2.22 17.15 -4.67
C LYS A 9 1.88 17.40 -3.20
N MET A 10 0.66 17.08 -2.75
CA MET A 10 0.26 17.24 -1.33
C MET A 10 -0.09 15.89 -0.72
N PRO A 11 0.90 15.00 -0.50
CA PRO A 11 0.66 13.69 0.10
C PRO A 11 0.10 13.80 1.53
N GLU A 12 0.42 14.86 2.28
CA GLU A 12 -0.17 15.11 3.61
C GLU A 12 -1.68 15.38 3.55
N LYS A 13 -2.13 16.16 2.57
CA LYS A 13 -3.57 16.45 2.39
C LYS A 13 -4.36 15.19 2.05
N VAL A 14 -3.75 14.26 1.31
CA VAL A 14 -4.35 12.94 1.01
C VAL A 14 -4.52 12.12 2.30
N LEU A 15 -3.52 12.14 3.18
CA LEU A 15 -3.58 11.45 4.48
C LEU A 15 -4.62 12.08 5.42
N ASP A 16 -4.68 13.41 5.49
CA ASP A 16 -5.65 14.11 6.33
C ASP A 16 -7.09 13.90 5.82
N LEU A 17 -7.30 13.91 4.49
CA LEU A 17 -8.59 13.55 3.90
C LEU A 17 -8.98 12.10 4.21
N PHE A 18 -8.03 11.17 4.17
CA PHE A 18 -8.30 9.78 4.55
C PHE A 18 -8.74 9.65 6.00
N LEU A 19 -8.08 10.36 6.93
CA LEU A 19 -8.46 10.35 8.35
C LEU A 19 -9.86 10.94 8.59
N GLN A 20 -10.32 11.83 7.71
CA GLN A 20 -11.67 12.41 7.77
C GLN A 20 -12.75 11.54 7.12
N MET A 21 -12.38 10.65 6.20
CA MET A 21 -13.31 9.76 5.53
C MET A 21 -13.60 8.54 6.42
N ASN A 22 -14.79 8.49 7.03
CA ASN A 22 -15.24 7.35 7.83
C ASN A 22 -15.71 6.16 6.96
N ILE A 23 -15.06 5.95 5.82
CA ILE A 23 -15.43 4.97 4.79
C ILE A 23 -14.24 4.02 4.63
N GLN A 24 -14.52 2.72 4.47
CA GLN A 24 -13.45 1.76 4.15
C GLN A 24 -12.82 2.09 2.78
N PRO A 25 -11.50 2.34 2.72
CA PRO A 25 -10.82 2.66 1.48
C PRO A 25 -10.78 1.44 0.56
N ASP A 26 -11.19 1.62 -0.70
CA ASP A 26 -11.03 0.61 -1.73
C ASP A 26 -9.54 0.41 -2.12
N HIS A 27 -9.27 -0.56 -3.00
CA HIS A 27 -7.91 -0.87 -3.43
C HIS A 27 -7.21 0.30 -4.13
N ILE A 28 -7.95 1.18 -4.81
CA ILE A 28 -7.40 2.36 -5.48
C ILE A 28 -6.96 3.38 -4.42
N ILE A 29 -7.82 3.65 -3.44
CA ILE A 29 -7.51 4.59 -2.35
C ILE A 29 -6.34 4.07 -1.52
N GLN A 30 -6.30 2.79 -1.17
CA GLN A 30 -5.17 2.21 -0.45
C GLN A 30 -3.86 2.32 -1.24
N THR A 31 -3.88 2.13 -2.56
CA THR A 31 -2.70 2.31 -3.43
C THR A 31 -2.18 3.76 -3.37
N ILE A 32 -3.10 4.73 -3.43
CA ILE A 32 -2.77 6.16 -3.33
C ILE A 32 -2.20 6.48 -1.95
N LEU A 33 -2.76 5.90 -0.88
CA LEU A 33 -2.28 6.11 0.49
C LEU A 33 -0.88 5.53 0.71
N PHE A 34 -0.60 4.31 0.22
CA PHE A 34 0.75 3.75 0.30
C PHE A 34 1.76 4.61 -0.46
N THR A 35 1.38 5.09 -1.65
CA THR A 35 2.21 6.01 -2.43
C THR A 35 2.47 7.32 -1.68
N ALA A 36 1.45 7.91 -1.06
CA ALA A 36 1.60 9.12 -0.25
C ALA A 36 2.50 8.90 0.98
N CYS A 37 2.33 7.76 1.67
CA CYS A 37 3.19 7.40 2.80
C CYS A 37 4.65 7.28 2.38
N ALA A 38 4.91 6.64 1.23
CA ALA A 38 6.23 6.47 0.65
C ALA A 38 6.87 7.80 0.22
N GLN A 39 6.07 8.78 -0.23
CA GLN A 39 6.55 10.10 -0.63
C GLN A 39 6.94 10.98 0.58
N VAL A 40 6.19 10.90 1.67
CA VAL A 40 6.46 11.69 2.90
C VAL A 40 7.57 11.06 3.75
N ALA A 41 7.60 9.72 3.83
CA ALA A 41 8.65 8.95 4.48
C ALA A 41 9.06 9.43 5.90
N ASN A 42 8.10 9.68 6.80
CA ASN A 42 8.35 10.06 8.20
C ASN A 42 7.72 9.06 9.21
N ALA A 43 7.95 9.27 10.50
CA ALA A 43 7.44 8.37 11.55
C ALA A 43 5.90 8.26 11.54
N ARG A 44 5.19 9.38 11.37
CA ARG A 44 3.72 9.42 11.30
C ARG A 44 3.21 8.57 10.14
N THR A 45 3.79 8.72 8.95
CA THR A 45 3.35 7.98 7.76
C THR A 45 3.75 6.51 7.79
N LYS A 46 4.81 6.16 8.52
CA LYS A 46 5.17 4.76 8.80
C LYS A 46 4.08 4.06 9.60
N ASP A 47 3.61 4.69 10.68
CA ASP A 47 2.56 4.11 11.53
C ASP A 47 1.22 4.00 10.79
N ILE A 48 0.85 5.01 10.00
CA ILE A 48 -0.35 4.98 9.16
C ILE A 48 -0.25 3.86 8.12
N GLY A 49 0.88 3.78 7.39
CA GLY A 49 1.12 2.77 6.38
C GLY A 49 1.08 1.35 6.93
N ARG A 50 1.65 1.10 8.11
CA ARG A 50 1.59 -0.20 8.79
C ARG A 50 0.17 -0.58 9.19
N LYS A 51 -0.60 0.35 9.77
CA LYS A 51 -2.01 0.12 10.10
C LYS A 51 -2.85 -0.21 8.87
N LEU A 52 -2.66 0.54 7.78
CA LEU A 52 -3.32 0.28 6.50
C LEU A 52 -3.00 -1.12 5.97
N LEU A 53 -1.74 -1.54 6.02
CA LEU A 53 -1.32 -2.87 5.57
C LEU A 53 -1.92 -3.99 6.45
N GLN A 54 -1.95 -3.80 7.77
CA GLN A 54 -2.55 -4.77 8.71
C GLN A 54 -4.07 -4.89 8.56
N GLN A 55 -4.75 -3.80 8.23
CA GLN A 55 -6.20 -3.76 8.00
C GLN A 55 -6.59 -4.10 6.56
N MET A 56 -5.62 -4.44 5.70
CA MET A 56 -5.86 -4.71 4.30
C MET A 56 -6.70 -5.98 4.13
N PRO A 57 -7.86 -5.91 3.44
CA PRO A 57 -8.72 -7.07 3.23
C PRO A 57 -8.01 -8.20 2.47
N GLN A 58 -8.34 -9.46 2.79
CA GLN A 58 -7.65 -10.60 2.16
C GLN A 58 -7.74 -10.63 0.63
N HIS A 59 -8.88 -10.18 0.07
CA HIS A 59 -9.11 -10.14 -1.37
C HIS A 59 -8.22 -9.11 -2.10
N PHE A 60 -7.70 -8.10 -1.39
CA PHE A 60 -6.75 -7.12 -1.93
C PHE A 60 -5.35 -7.69 -2.13
N HIS A 61 -5.00 -8.80 -1.47
CA HIS A 61 -3.73 -9.47 -1.73
C HIS A 61 -3.63 -10.10 -3.14
N LYS A 62 -4.65 -10.01 -3.99
CA LYS A 62 -4.55 -10.40 -5.42
C LYS A 62 -4.18 -9.23 -6.33
N ASN A 63 -4.17 -8.00 -5.81
CA ASN A 63 -3.90 -6.81 -6.59
C ASN A 63 -2.40 -6.48 -6.56
N ASN A 64 -1.67 -6.89 -7.60
CA ASN A 64 -0.23 -6.68 -7.69
C ASN A 64 0.17 -5.19 -7.66
N ILE A 65 -0.65 -4.29 -8.21
CA ILE A 65 -0.39 -2.84 -8.18
C ILE A 65 -0.43 -2.31 -6.74
N LEU A 66 -1.46 -2.69 -5.98
CA LEU A 66 -1.61 -2.32 -4.58
C LEU A 66 -0.44 -2.85 -3.74
N LEU A 67 -0.10 -4.14 -3.90
CA LEU A 67 0.99 -4.76 -3.15
C LEU A 67 2.35 -4.16 -3.50
N THR A 68 2.57 -3.80 -4.77
CA THR A 68 3.79 -3.09 -5.21
C THR A 68 3.89 -1.72 -4.54
N SER A 69 2.77 -0.99 -4.41
CA SER A 69 2.76 0.30 -3.71
C SER A 69 3.03 0.15 -2.21
N ALA A 70 2.50 -0.89 -1.58
CA ALA A 70 2.79 -1.23 -0.18
C ALA A 70 4.26 -1.65 0.01
N LEU A 71 4.82 -2.43 -0.91
CA LEU A 71 6.24 -2.81 -0.90
C LEU A 71 7.14 -1.58 -1.02
N ASN A 72 6.85 -0.67 -1.96
CA ASN A 72 7.58 0.58 -2.10
C ASN A 72 7.53 1.42 -0.82
N MET A 73 6.37 1.47 -0.17
CA MET A 73 6.21 2.12 1.13
C MET A 73 7.09 1.50 2.21
N LEU A 74 7.11 0.16 2.34
CA LEU A 74 7.96 -0.55 3.31
C LEU A 74 9.46 -0.31 3.05
N MET A 75 9.88 -0.34 1.79
CA MET A 75 11.27 -0.05 1.39
C MET A 75 11.69 1.37 1.78
N LYS A 76 10.81 2.38 1.60
CA LYS A 76 11.10 3.77 2.01
C LYS A 76 11.27 3.94 3.51
N PHE A 77 10.64 3.10 4.32
CA PHE A 77 10.77 3.11 5.77
C PHE A 77 11.88 2.19 6.32
N GLY A 78 12.65 1.55 5.44
CA GLY A 78 13.68 0.58 5.80
C GLY A 78 13.13 -0.69 6.46
N ASP A 79 11.84 -0.99 6.27
CA ASP A 79 11.17 -2.14 6.89
C ASP A 79 11.37 -3.41 6.05
N ILE A 80 12.63 -3.84 5.96
CA ILE A 80 13.08 -4.91 5.07
C ILE A 80 12.37 -6.23 5.40
N GLU A 81 12.21 -6.56 6.68
CA GLU A 81 11.57 -7.80 7.11
C GLU A 81 10.12 -7.90 6.62
N ASN A 82 9.34 -6.83 6.76
CA ASN A 82 7.96 -6.82 6.26
C ASN A 82 7.90 -6.74 4.73
N ALA A 83 8.87 -6.04 4.09
CA ALA A 83 8.97 -6.00 2.64
C ALA A 83 9.23 -7.40 2.06
N GLU A 84 10.12 -8.17 2.66
CA GLU A 84 10.41 -9.56 2.25
C GLU A 84 9.19 -10.46 2.44
N LYS A 85 8.52 -10.40 3.60
CA LYS A 85 7.28 -11.17 3.86
C LYS A 85 6.19 -10.86 2.82
N LEU A 86 6.00 -9.57 2.49
CA LEU A 86 5.05 -9.14 1.48
C LEU A 86 5.44 -9.64 0.09
N PHE A 87 6.73 -9.52 -0.27
CA PHE A 87 7.25 -9.98 -1.55
C PHE A 87 7.10 -11.50 -1.73
N GLN A 88 7.34 -12.30 -0.69
CA GLN A 88 7.11 -13.76 -0.74
C GLN A 88 5.62 -14.09 -0.92
N THR A 89 4.74 -13.31 -0.29
CA THR A 89 3.28 -13.47 -0.47
C THR A 89 2.84 -13.15 -1.91
N MET A 90 3.53 -12.22 -2.59
CA MET A 90 3.33 -11.94 -4.02
C MET A 90 3.88 -13.09 -4.88
N LYS A 91 5.13 -13.51 -4.65
CA LYS A 91 5.80 -14.57 -5.43
C LYS A 91 5.06 -15.90 -5.37
N ASN A 92 4.57 -16.31 -4.20
CA ASN A 92 3.81 -17.55 -4.07
C ASN A 92 2.50 -17.56 -4.87
N LYS A 93 2.03 -16.40 -5.36
CA LYS A 93 0.84 -16.31 -6.22
C LYS A 93 1.16 -16.36 -7.71
N ASP A 94 2.36 -15.97 -8.10
CA ASP A 94 2.83 -16.07 -9.49
C ASP A 94 3.43 -17.45 -9.80
N VAL A 95 3.72 -18.27 -8.78
CA VAL A 95 4.30 -19.63 -8.93
C VAL A 95 3.23 -20.73 -9.04
N ILE A 96 1.99 -20.40 -9.42
CA ILE A 96 0.98 -21.38 -9.87
C ILE A 96 0.89 -21.34 -11.38
N THR A 97 1.89 -21.85 -12.10
CA THR A 97 1.79 -22.37 -13.48
C THR A 97 3.16 -22.96 -13.84
N ILE A 98 3.36 -24.27 -13.65
CA ILE A 98 3.69 -25.32 -14.64
C ILE A 98 4.06 -26.60 -13.87
N CYS A 99 3.08 -27.44 -13.55
CA CYS A 99 3.28 -28.89 -13.50
C CYS A 99 1.93 -29.62 -13.55
N GLY A 100 1.66 -30.27 -14.69
CA GLY A 100 0.79 -31.44 -14.80
C GLY A 100 -0.70 -31.22 -15.05
N GLN A 101 -1.10 -31.17 -16.33
CA GLN A 101 -2.11 -32.06 -16.92
C GLN A 101 -1.74 -32.34 -18.38
#